data_AF-A0A059XNH8-F1
#
_entry.id   AF-A0A059XNH8-F1
#
_cell.length_a   1.000
_cell.length_b   1.000
_cell.length_c   1.000
_cell.angle_alpha   90.00
_cell.angle_beta   90.00
_cell.angle_gamma   90.00
#
_symmetry.space_group_name_H-M   'P 1'
#
loop_
_entity.id
_entity.type
_entity.pdbx_description
1 polymer ?
#
loop_
_entity_poly.entity_id
_entity_poly.type
_entity_poly.pdbx_seq_one_letter_code
_entity_poly.pdbx_strand_id
1 'polypeptide(L)'
;MNLSMVLFLIGILGFILNRKNIILMLISIEIMLLAVTLLIILSSFSFDDILGQTYGIYIIAIAGAESAIGLGILVAYYRLRGSIAIKAYVFSYYYTTSIISYCSWIFREKSW
;
A
#
# COMPACT_ATOMS: atom_id res chain seq x y z
N MET A 1 13.79 12.95 -2.09
CA MET A 1 13.82 11.74 -1.22
C MET A 1 13.18 11.99 0.15
N ASN A 2 13.52 13.08 0.86
CA ASN A 2 13.01 13.37 2.21
C ASN A 2 11.48 13.37 2.33
N LEU A 3 10.75 13.92 1.35
CA LEU A 3 9.29 13.92 1.35
C LEU A 3 8.71 12.49 1.37
N SER A 4 9.24 11.57 0.56
CA SER A 4 8.78 10.18 0.54
C SER A 4 9.01 9.48 1.88
N MET A 5 10.12 9.77 2.54
CA MET A 5 10.45 9.17 3.84
C MET A 5 9.52 9.68 4.95
N VAL A 6 9.17 10.98 4.92
CA VAL A 6 8.18 11.55 5.84
C VAL A 6 6.78 10.98 5.59
N LEU A 7 6.35 10.87 4.34
CA LEU A 7 5.06 10.26 3.97
C LEU A 7 4.98 8.80 4.42
N PHE A 8 6.07 8.05 4.27
CA PHE A 8 6.14 6.66 4.71
C PHE A 8 6.00 6.53 6.23
N LEU A 9 6.66 7.41 6.99
CA LEU A 9 6.54 7.46 8.45
C LEU A 9 5.11 7.82 8.89
N ILE A 10 4.46 8.77 8.22
CA ILE A 10 3.05 9.13 8.49
C ILE A 10 2.13 7.93 8.21
N GLY A 11 2.36 7.21 7.12
CA GLY A 11 1.61 6.00 6.78
C GLY A 11 1.73 4.90 7.84
N ILE A 12 2.95 4.65 8.33
CA ILE A 12 3.20 3.69 9.42
C ILE A 12 2.51 4.12 10.72
N LEU A 13 2.64 5.40 11.09
CA LEU A 13 2.00 5.94 12.30
C LEU A 13 0.47 5.82 12.21
N GLY A 14 -0.12 6.17 11.06
CA GLY A 14 -1.54 6.04 10.80
C GLY A 14 -2.04 4.61 10.94
N PHE A 15 -1.25 3.64 10.47
CA PHE A 15 -1.58 2.20 10.54
C PHE A 15 -1.51 1.64 11.98
N ILE A 16 -0.50 2.05 12.77
CA ILE A 16 -0.31 1.58 14.15
C ILE A 16 -1.35 2.17 15.09
N LEU A 17 -1.66 3.47 14.95
CA LEU A 17 -2.58 4.17 15.85
C LEU A 17 -4.04 3.77 15.62
N ASN A 18 -4.45 3.53 14.36
CA ASN A 18 -5.87 3.43 13.99
C ASN A 18 -6.38 2.00 13.83
N ARG A 19 -6.16 1.14 14.84
CA ARG A 19 -6.57 -0.29 14.79
C ARG A 19 -8.07 -0.55 14.90
N LYS A 20 -8.88 0.46 15.24
CA LYS A 20 -10.34 0.35 15.42
C LYS A 20 -11.14 0.63 14.14
N ASN A 21 -10.60 1.43 13.22
CA ASN A 21 -11.30 1.90 12.03
C ASN A 21 -10.64 1.33 10.78
N ILE A 22 -11.29 0.37 10.13
CA ILE A 22 -10.72 -0.35 8.97
C ILE A 22 -10.49 0.57 7.78
N ILE A 23 -11.39 1.54 7.58
CA ILE A 23 -11.26 2.54 6.51
C ILE A 23 -10.00 3.37 6.70
N LEU A 24 -9.68 3.77 7.94
CA LEU A 24 -8.43 4.50 8.22
C LEU A 24 -7.19 3.63 8.02
N MET A 25 -7.26 2.33 8.29
CA MET A 25 -6.17 1.41 7.97
C MET A 25 -5.94 1.32 6.45
N LEU A 26 -7.01 1.23 5.65
CA LEU A 26 -6.93 1.21 4.19
C LEU A 26 -6.27 2.47 3.64
N ILE A 27 -6.67 3.64 4.12
CA ILE A 27 -6.06 4.92 3.72
C ILE A 27 -4.59 4.99 4.12
N SER A 28 -4.24 4.48 5.30
CA SER A 28 -2.83 4.45 5.75
C SER A 28 -1.95 3.57 4.86
N ILE A 29 -2.51 2.46 4.34
CA ILE A 29 -1.82 1.57 3.41
C ILE A 29 -1.59 2.23 2.06
N GLU A 30 -2.60 2.91 1.51
CA GLU A 30 -2.46 3.68 0.26
C GLU A 30 -1.36 4.75 0.38
N ILE A 31 -1.29 5.45 1.53
CA ILE A 31 -0.23 6.43 1.79
C ILE A 31 1.16 5.78 1.84
N MET A 32 1.29 4.60 2.45
CA MET A 32 2.57 3.86 2.46
C MET A 32 3.00 3.43 1.05
N LEU A 33 2.07 2.90 0.24
CA LEU A 33 2.35 2.51 -1.14
C LEU A 33 2.74 3.71 -2.00
N LEU A 34 2.02 4.84 -1.86
CA LEU A 34 2.33 6.08 -2.56
C LEU A 34 3.69 6.67 -2.17
N ALA A 35 4.10 6.53 -0.90
CA ALA A 35 5.42 6.95 -0.46
C ALA A 35 6.53 6.12 -1.13
N VAL A 36 6.34 4.80 -1.25
CA VAL A 36 7.30 3.90 -1.92
C VAL A 36 7.39 4.20 -3.42
N THR A 37 6.26 4.44 -4.11
CA THR A 37 6.28 4.80 -5.54
C THR A 37 7.00 6.12 -5.78
N LEU A 38 6.79 7.13 -4.92
CA LEU A 38 7.53 8.39 -4.98
C LEU A 38 9.03 8.19 -4.79
N LEU A 39 9.45 7.33 -3.86
CA LEU A 39 10.88 7.05 -3.66
C LEU A 39 11.51 6.43 -4.92
N ILE A 40 10.81 5.49 -5.56
CA ILE A 40 11.27 4.83 -6.79
C ILE A 40 11.37 5.83 -7.94
N ILE A 41 10.34 6.65 -8.16
CA ILE A 41 10.32 7.65 -9.24
C ILE A 41 11.41 8.70 -9.04
N LEU A 42 11.60 9.20 -7.81
CA LEU A 42 12.65 10.18 -7.48
C LEU A 42 14.06 9.60 -7.67
N SER A 43 14.24 8.32 -7.34
CA SER A 43 15.49 7.61 -7.60
C SER A 43 15.72 7.46 -9.11
N SER A 44 14.69 7.03 -9.86
CA SER A 44 14.72 6.89 -11.33
C SER A 44 15.13 8.19 -12.03
N PHE A 45 14.58 9.32 -11.57
CA PHE A 45 14.92 10.65 -12.08
C PHE A 45 16.37 11.04 -11.79
N SER A 46 16.97 10.54 -10.70
CA SER A 46 18.36 10.84 -10.37
C SER A 46 19.36 10.02 -11.19
N PHE A 47 18.92 8.86 -11.71
CA PHE A 47 19.75 7.94 -12.51
C PHE A 47 19.39 7.96 -14.02
N ASP A 48 18.51 8.87 -14.46
CA ASP A 48 17.96 8.95 -15.83
C ASP A 48 17.44 7.59 -16.37
N ASP A 49 16.91 6.76 -15.48
CA ASP A 49 16.36 5.45 -15.84
C ASP A 49 14.86 5.60 -16.13
N ILE A 50 14.41 5.06 -17.27
CA ILE A 50 12.98 5.05 -17.64
C ILE A 50 12.23 3.93 -16.90
N LEU A 51 12.92 2.87 -16.49
CA LEU A 51 12.31 1.68 -15.89
C LEU A 51 11.60 1.99 -14.58
N GLY A 52 12.17 2.82 -13.71
CA GLY A 52 11.55 3.20 -12.44
C GLY A 52 10.26 4.02 -12.62
N GLN A 53 10.12 4.75 -13.73
CA GLN A 53 8.87 5.46 -14.06
C GLN A 53 7.77 4.49 -14.50
N THR A 54 8.10 3.49 -15.34
CA THR A 54 7.15 2.44 -15.75
C THR A 54 6.70 1.60 -14.56
N TYR A 55 7.62 1.23 -13.65
CA TYR A 55 7.26 0.53 -12.42
C TYR A 55 6.32 1.36 -11.53
N GLY A 56 6.49 2.69 -11.48
CA GLY A 56 5.60 3.57 -10.72
C GLY A 56 4.13 3.44 -11.15
N ILE A 57 3.86 3.37 -12.46
CA ILE A 57 2.51 3.23 -13.00
C ILE A 57 1.91 1.86 -12.64
N TYR A 58 2.70 0.78 -12.76
CA TYR A 58 2.26 -0.55 -12.37
C TYR A 58 1.88 -0.63 -10.89
N ILE A 59 2.69 -0.06 -10.00
CA ILE A 59 2.41 -0.09 -8.56
C ILE A 59 1.13 0.65 -8.22
N ILE A 60 0.88 1.82 -8.83
CA ILE A 60 -0.36 2.60 -8.59
C ILE A 60 -1.59 1.84 -9.10
N ALA A 61 -1.50 1.22 -10.28
CA ALA A 61 -2.61 0.44 -10.84
C ALA A 61 -2.98 -0.75 -9.94
N ILE A 62 -1.97 -1.46 -9.44
CA ILE A 62 -2.19 -2.62 -8.56
C ILE A 62 -2.68 -2.18 -7.17
N ALA A 63 -2.15 -1.09 -6.62
CA ALA A 63 -2.61 -0.51 -5.35
C ALA A 63 -4.11 -0.19 -5.40
N GLY A 64 -4.57 0.48 -6.46
CA GLY A 64 -6.00 0.79 -6.66
C GLY A 64 -6.87 -0.46 -6.80
N ALA A 65 -6.36 -1.52 -7.44
CA ALA A 65 -7.06 -2.81 -7.52
C ALA A 65 -7.18 -3.46 -6.14
N GLU A 66 -6.13 -3.40 -5.31
CA GLU A 66 -6.12 -3.96 -3.97
C GLU A 66 -7.10 -3.24 -3.04
N SER A 67 -7.17 -1.90 -3.05
CA SER A 67 -8.14 -1.17 -2.24
C SER A 67 -9.59 -1.39 -2.67
N ALA A 68 -9.86 -1.57 -3.97
CA ALA A 68 -11.18 -1.92 -4.46
C ALA A 68 -11.66 -3.29 -3.92
N ILE A 69 -10.79 -4.30 -3.92
CA ILE A 69 -11.07 -5.62 -3.33
C ILE A 69 -11.34 -5.48 -1.83
N GLY A 70 -10.54 -4.68 -1.14
CA GLY A 70 -10.66 -4.42 0.29
C GLY A 70 -11.98 -3.82 0.72
N LEU A 71 -12.39 -2.75 0.04
CA LEU A 71 -13.67 -2.10 0.25
C LEU A 71 -14.84 -3.04 -0.11
N GLY A 72 -14.71 -3.85 -1.17
CA GLY A 72 -15.71 -4.84 -1.55
C GLY A 72 -15.98 -5.86 -0.44
N ILE A 73 -14.93 -6.40 0.17
CA ILE A 73 -15.03 -7.33 1.31
C ILE A 73 -15.64 -6.63 2.54
N LEU A 74 -15.23 -5.39 2.81
CA LEU A 74 -15.77 -4.60 3.92
C LEU A 74 -17.29 -4.39 3.79
N VAL A 75 -17.77 -4.02 2.60
CA VAL A 75 -19.20 -3.80 2.33
C VAL A 75 -19.99 -5.09 2.42
N ALA A 76 -19.46 -6.19 1.87
CA ALA A 76 -20.10 -7.51 1.98
C ALA A 76 -20.24 -7.95 3.44
N TYR A 77 -19.22 -7.73 4.27
CA TYR A 77 -19.25 -8.06 5.69
C TYR A 77 -20.23 -7.18 6.48
N TYR A 78 -20.26 -5.88 6.18
CA TYR A 78 -21.17 -4.93 6.84
C TYR A 78 -22.64 -5.34 6.64
N ARG A 79 -22.99 -5.80 5.43
CA ARG A 79 -24.34 -6.31 5.12
C ARG A 79 -24.72 -7.57 5.90
N LEU A 80 -23.76 -8.42 6.26
CA LEU A 80 -24.01 -9.71 6.90
C LEU A 80 -24.09 -9.65 8.44
N ARG A 81 -23.29 -8.77 9.07
CA ARG A 81 -23.18 -8.76 10.55
C ARG A 81 -23.61 -7.46 11.23
N GLY A 82 -23.89 -6.39 10.49
CA GLY A 82 -24.36 -5.10 11.04
C GLY A 82 -23.38 -4.40 12.01
N SER A 83 -22.23 -5.01 12.30
CA SER A 83 -21.21 -4.51 13.21
C SER A 83 -19.84 -4.63 12.54
N ILE A 84 -19.07 -3.53 12.57
CA ILE A 84 -17.77 -3.38 11.90
C ILE A 84 -16.63 -4.04 12.70
N ALA A 85 -16.93 -4.92 13.66
CA ALA A 85 -15.94 -5.64 14.47
C ALA A 85 -15.25 -6.76 13.67
N ILE A 86 -14.64 -6.42 12.54
CA ILE A 86 -13.69 -7.29 11.84
C ILE A 86 -12.44 -7.35 12.71
N LYS A 87 -11.92 -8.56 12.93
CA LYS A 87 -10.57 -8.73 13.44
C LYS A 87 -9.62 -8.13 12.41
N ALA A 88 -9.21 -6.88 12.64
CA ALA A 88 -8.27 -6.10 11.84
C ALA A 88 -7.03 -6.89 11.41
N TYR A 89 -6.63 -7.88 12.20
CA TYR A 89 -5.52 -8.78 11.91
C TYR A 89 -5.67 -9.54 10.58
N VAL A 90 -6.84 -10.10 10.25
CA VAL A 90 -6.97 -10.88 9.00
C VAL A 90 -6.78 -9.98 7.80
N PHE A 91 -7.48 -8.85 7.77
CA PHE A 91 -7.37 -7.88 6.67
C PHE A 91 -5.94 -7.30 6.58
N SER A 92 -5.37 -6.90 7.70
CA SER A 92 -3.99 -6.41 7.77
C SER A 92 -2.97 -7.45 7.28
N TYR A 93 -3.17 -8.75 7.54
CA TYR A 93 -2.22 -9.79 7.12
C TYR A 93 -2.20 -9.98 5.61
N TYR A 94 -3.38 -10.07 4.97
CA TYR A 94 -3.46 -10.22 3.51
C TYR A 94 -2.77 -9.04 2.79
N TYR A 95 -2.96 -7.82 3.29
CA TYR A 95 -2.35 -6.61 2.73
C TYR A 95 -0.83 -6.51 2.99
N THR A 96 -0.38 -6.85 4.20
CA THR A 96 1.07 -6.86 4.50
C THR A 96 1.82 -7.89 3.64
N THR A 97 1.23 -9.07 3.37
CA THR A 97 1.83 -10.05 2.45
C THR A 97 1.92 -9.55 1.01
N SER A 98 0.92 -8.82 0.51
CA SER A 98 0.98 -8.21 -0.83
C SER A 98 2.13 -7.19 -0.91
N ILE A 99 2.25 -6.28 0.06
CA ILE A 99 3.32 -5.26 0.13
C ILE A 99 4.73 -5.88 0.14
N ILE A 100 4.93 -6.95 0.92
CA ILE A 100 6.20 -7.66 0.96
C ILE A 100 6.47 -8.36 -0.38
N SER A 101 5.43 -8.89 -1.03
CA SER A 101 5.53 -9.45 -2.38
C SER A 101 5.90 -8.40 -3.42
N TYR A 102 5.34 -7.19 -3.36
CA TYR A 102 5.72 -6.08 -4.25
C TYR A 102 7.17 -5.65 -4.06
N CYS A 103 7.61 -5.51 -2.81
CA CYS A 103 9.00 -5.17 -2.51
C CYS A 103 9.97 -6.27 -3.00
N SER A 104 9.58 -7.54 -2.87
CA SER A 104 10.32 -8.69 -3.39
C SER A 104 10.35 -8.73 -4.92
N TRP A 105 9.23 -8.43 -5.59
CA TRP A 105 9.16 -8.39 -7.06
C TRP A 105 10.01 -7.25 -7.64
N ILE A 106 9.97 -6.07 -7.03
CA ILE A 106 10.85 -4.93 -7.35
C ILE A 106 12.33 -5.29 -7.23
N PHE A 107 12.71 -6.06 -6.20
CA PHE A 107 14.11 -6.49 -6.02
C PHE A 107 14.51 -7.65 -6.94
N ARG A 108 13.57 -8.51 -7.34
CA ARG A 108 13.83 -9.69 -8.18
C ARG A 108 14.01 -9.34 -9.65
N GLU A 109 13.37 -8.28 -10.14
CA GLU A 109 13.45 -7.88 -11.55
C GLU A 109 14.75 -7.13 -11.91
N LYS A 110 15.50 -6.62 -10.92
CA LYS A 110 16.84 -6.00 -11.13
C LYS A 110 17.99 -7.01 -11.36
N SER A 111 17.69 -8.29 -11.54
CA SER A 111 18.68 -9.37 -11.71
C SER A 111 18.92 -9.82 -13.16
N TRP A 112 18.46 -9.05 -14.16
CA TRP A 112 18.76 -9.23 -15.58
C TRP A 112 19.12 -7.90 -16.24
#